data_AF-A0A9W7TPC4-F1
#
_entry.id   AF-A0A9W7TPC4-F1
#
_cell.length_a   1.000
_cell.length_b   1.000
_cell.length_c   1.000
_cell.angle_alpha   90.00
_cell.angle_beta   90.00
_cell.angle_gamma   90.00
#
_symmetry.space_group_name_H-M   'P 1'
#
loop_
_entity.id
_entity.type
_entity.pdbx_description
1 polymer ?
#
loop_
_entity_poly.entity_id
_entity_poly.type
_entity_poly.pdbx_seq_one_letter_code
_entity_poly.pdbx_strand_id
1 'polypeptide(L)'
;MSTRGACFFSILLREGLSPNHLKKAKVMFFYTRYPSSNTLKMYFPDVKFNRCITSQLIKWFSNFREFFYIQMEKFARQAINDGVLTADDLSVTCDSELYRVLNMHYNKSNDFQVPERFLEVAQITFREFFRAVVSGKDVDPSWKKAIYKVICKLDSEVPEIFKSKNCLQKLLHE
;
A
#
# COMPACT_ATOMS: atom_id res chain seq x y z
N MET A 1 30.57 -10.06 -3.99
CA MET A 1 29.60 -8.95 -4.01
C MET A 1 29.35 -8.51 -5.46
N SER A 2 28.19 -8.86 -6.02
CA SER A 2 27.24 -7.89 -6.61
C SER A 2 27.17 -7.89 -8.15
N THR A 3 26.75 -9.02 -8.74
CA THR A 3 26.27 -9.09 -10.14
C THR A 3 24.79 -9.45 -10.24
N ARG A 4 24.17 -9.96 -9.16
CA ARG A 4 22.73 -10.27 -9.11
C ARG A 4 21.83 -9.03 -8.97
N GLY A 5 22.32 -7.95 -8.35
CA GLY A 5 21.56 -6.71 -8.17
C GLY A 5 21.35 -5.92 -9.46
N ALA A 6 22.37 -5.86 -10.32
CA ALA A 6 22.31 -5.16 -11.60
C ALA A 6 21.43 -5.89 -12.63
N CYS A 7 21.42 -7.22 -12.62
CA CYS A 7 20.60 -8.04 -13.52
C CYS A 7 19.10 -7.96 -13.20
N PHE A 8 18.74 -7.81 -11.91
CA PHE A 8 17.34 -7.63 -11.51
C PHE A 8 16.80 -6.26 -11.91
N PHE A 9 17.64 -5.22 -11.85
CA PHE A 9 17.28 -3.87 -12.27
C PHE A 9 17.20 -3.74 -13.80
N SER A 10 18.02 -4.49 -14.54
CA SER A 10 17.99 -4.51 -16.01
C SER A 10 16.79 -5.28 -16.60
N ILE A 11 16.23 -6.27 -15.89
CA ILE A 11 14.96 -6.91 -16.29
C ILE A 11 13.78 -5.93 -16.12
N LEU A 12 13.78 -5.14 -15.05
CA LEU A 12 12.74 -4.13 -14.75
C LEU A 12 12.62 -3.05 -15.84
N LEU A 13 13.73 -2.71 -16.51
CA LEU A 13 13.79 -1.73 -17.59
C LEU A 13 13.38 -2.29 -18.98
N ARG A 14 13.26 -3.62 -19.14
CA ARG A 14 13.00 -4.25 -20.44
C ARG A 14 11.53 -4.58 -20.73
N GLU A 15 10.62 -4.42 -19.76
CA GLU A 15 9.24 -4.94 -19.86
C GLU A 15 8.12 -3.90 -20.00
N GLY A 16 8.42 -2.66 -20.41
CA GLY A 16 7.38 -1.68 -20.76
C GLY A 16 6.65 -1.02 -19.58
N LEU A 17 7.02 -1.34 -18.33
CA LEU A 17 6.66 -0.54 -17.15
C LEU A 17 7.74 0.49 -16.84
N SER A 18 7.33 1.70 -16.43
CA SER A 18 8.21 2.85 -16.23
C SER A 18 8.19 3.27 -14.75
N PRO A 19 9.13 4.12 -14.32
CA PRO A 19 9.07 4.73 -12.98
C PRO A 19 7.76 5.48 -12.72
N ASN A 20 7.15 6.07 -13.75
CA ASN A 20 5.84 6.74 -13.64
C ASN A 20 4.72 5.73 -13.39
N HIS A 21 4.75 4.55 -14.02
CA HIS A 21 3.80 3.48 -13.70
C HIS A 21 3.93 3.04 -12.23
N LEU A 22 5.15 2.95 -11.71
CA LEU A 22 5.38 2.64 -10.30
C LEU A 22 4.85 3.74 -9.38
N LYS A 23 5.12 5.02 -9.68
CA LYS A 23 4.58 6.17 -8.92
C LYS A 23 3.05 6.13 -8.89
N LYS A 24 2.42 5.92 -10.06
CA LYS A 24 0.97 5.78 -10.19
C LYS A 24 0.41 4.61 -9.37
N ALA A 25 1.05 3.43 -9.43
CA ALA A 25 0.64 2.26 -8.66
C ALA A 25 0.72 2.51 -7.14
N LYS A 26 1.75 3.23 -6.68
CA LYS A 26 1.88 3.59 -5.26
C LYS A 26 0.78 4.53 -4.79
N VAL A 27 0.45 5.58 -5.53
CA VAL A 27 -0.65 6.47 -5.12
C VAL A 27 -2.03 5.81 -5.29
N MET A 28 -2.18 4.88 -6.24
CA MET A 28 -3.37 4.02 -6.36
C MET A 28 -3.58 3.13 -5.12
N PHE A 29 -2.50 2.77 -4.40
CA PHE A 29 -2.56 1.97 -3.17
C PHE A 29 -3.36 2.65 -2.05
N PHE A 30 -3.45 3.98 -2.05
CA PHE A 30 -4.28 4.70 -1.09
C PHE A 30 -5.78 4.34 -1.20
N TYR A 31 -6.22 3.92 -2.39
CA TYR A 31 -7.61 3.53 -2.65
C TYR A 31 -7.83 2.01 -2.61
N THR A 32 -6.93 1.24 -3.22
CA THR A 32 -7.06 -0.23 -3.33
C THR A 32 -5.76 -0.94 -2.99
N ARG A 33 -5.85 -1.90 -2.07
CA ARG A 33 -4.72 -2.74 -1.66
C ARG A 33 -4.70 -4.05 -2.43
N TYR A 34 -5.84 -4.51 -2.93
CA TYR A 34 -6.02 -5.79 -3.62
C TYR A 34 -6.64 -5.62 -5.03
N PRO A 35 -6.03 -4.82 -5.93
CA PRO A 35 -6.59 -4.64 -7.26
C PRO A 35 -6.54 -5.95 -8.05
N SER A 36 -7.64 -6.26 -8.74
CA SER A 36 -7.70 -7.39 -9.67
C SER A 36 -6.88 -7.14 -10.94
N SER A 37 -6.58 -8.20 -11.70
CA SER A 37 -5.94 -8.05 -13.02
C SER A 37 -6.76 -7.16 -13.96
N ASN A 38 -8.09 -7.24 -13.91
CA ASN A 38 -8.98 -6.39 -14.71
C ASN A 38 -8.92 -4.92 -14.27
N THR A 39 -8.89 -4.68 -12.95
CA THR A 39 -8.69 -3.34 -12.37
C THR A 39 -7.37 -2.75 -12.87
N LEU A 40 -6.27 -3.50 -12.81
CA LEU A 40 -4.97 -3.03 -13.31
C LEU A 40 -5.02 -2.69 -14.81
N LYS A 41 -5.64 -3.52 -15.64
CA LYS A 41 -5.79 -3.23 -17.08
C LYS A 41 -6.58 -1.93 -17.34
N MET A 42 -7.60 -1.68 -16.54
CA MET A 42 -8.43 -0.48 -16.66
C MET A 42 -7.67 0.80 -16.28
N TYR A 43 -6.87 0.76 -15.21
CA TYR A 43 -6.18 1.94 -14.68
C TYR A 43 -4.77 2.18 -15.27
N PHE A 44 -4.27 1.30 -16.15
CA PHE A 44 -3.00 1.48 -16.86
C PHE A 44 -3.19 1.31 -18.38
N PRO A 45 -4.00 2.16 -19.04
CA PRO A 45 -4.41 1.94 -20.43
C PRO A 45 -3.29 2.16 -21.46
N ASP A 46 -2.20 2.81 -21.08
CA ASP A 46 -0.99 2.99 -21.88
C ASP A 46 -0.03 1.79 -21.80
N VAL A 47 -0.28 0.84 -20.91
CA VAL A 47 0.52 -0.39 -20.76
C VAL A 47 -0.03 -1.48 -21.67
N LYS A 48 0.83 -2.06 -22.50
CA LYS A 48 0.50 -3.25 -23.29
C LYS A 48 0.62 -4.51 -22.42
N PHE A 49 -0.48 -4.92 -21.80
CA PHE A 49 -0.47 -6.05 -20.88
C PHE A 49 -0.07 -7.38 -21.54
N ASN A 50 0.88 -8.06 -20.90
CA ASN A 50 1.22 -9.45 -21.14
C ASN A 50 1.35 -10.17 -19.79
N ARG A 51 1.64 -11.49 -19.81
CA ARG A 51 1.76 -12.30 -18.59
C ARG A 51 2.81 -11.75 -17.62
N CYS A 52 3.96 -11.30 -18.12
CA CYS A 52 5.06 -10.82 -17.27
C CYS A 52 4.73 -9.48 -16.61
N ILE A 53 4.23 -8.52 -17.40
CA ILE A 53 3.77 -7.20 -16.91
C ILE A 53 2.67 -7.34 -15.85
N THR A 54 1.70 -8.23 -16.11
CA THR A 54 0.61 -8.50 -15.15
C THR A 54 1.18 -9.02 -13.82
N SER A 55 2.08 -10.01 -13.89
CA SER A 55 2.76 -10.54 -12.70
C SER A 55 3.60 -9.47 -11.98
N GLN A 56 4.26 -8.58 -12.72
CA GLN A 56 5.08 -7.51 -12.16
C GLN A 56 4.23 -6.48 -11.39
N LEU A 57 3.10 -6.03 -11.95
CA LEU A 57 2.17 -5.15 -11.25
C LEU A 57 1.58 -5.81 -10.00
N ILE A 58 1.15 -7.07 -10.10
CA ILE A 58 0.66 -7.83 -8.94
C ILE A 58 1.75 -7.92 -7.86
N LYS A 59 3.00 -8.17 -8.26
CA LYS A 59 4.15 -8.19 -7.33
C LYS A 59 4.38 -6.84 -6.66
N TRP A 60 4.23 -5.72 -7.37
CA TRP A 60 4.32 -4.39 -6.75
C TRP A 60 3.27 -4.22 -5.65
N PHE A 61 2.00 -4.54 -5.92
CA PHE A 61 0.95 -4.44 -4.90
C PHE A 61 1.17 -5.41 -3.73
N SER A 62 1.74 -6.60 -3.96
CA SER A 62 2.16 -7.49 -2.88
C SER A 62 3.24 -6.87 -2.01
N ASN A 63 4.28 -6.28 -2.61
CA ASN A 63 5.34 -5.59 -1.86
C ASN A 63 4.80 -4.37 -1.09
N PHE A 64 3.84 -3.64 -1.67
CA PHE A 64 3.20 -2.51 -1.02
C PHE A 64 2.43 -2.94 0.22
N ARG A 65 1.65 -4.03 0.13
CA ARG A 65 0.94 -4.62 1.28
C ARG A 65 1.91 -5.13 2.34
N GLU A 66 3.00 -5.77 1.94
CA GLU A 66 4.03 -6.24 2.87
C GLU A 66 4.60 -5.08 3.68
N PHE A 67 5.04 -4.00 3.02
CA PHE A 67 5.50 -2.80 3.72
C PHE A 67 4.44 -2.23 4.66
N PHE A 68 3.20 -2.09 4.18
CA PHE A 68 2.06 -1.59 4.99
C PHE A 68 1.89 -2.41 6.27
N TYR A 69 1.80 -3.74 6.15
CA TYR A 69 1.59 -4.63 7.29
C TYR A 69 2.78 -4.69 8.24
N ILE A 70 4.01 -4.58 7.73
CA ILE A 70 5.19 -4.45 8.58
C ILE A 70 5.11 -3.19 9.43
N GLN A 71 4.70 -2.04 8.86
CA GLN A 71 4.53 -0.82 9.65
C GLN A 71 3.41 -0.97 10.68
N MET A 72 2.26 -1.52 10.28
CA MET A 72 1.12 -1.72 11.20
C MET A 72 1.51 -2.58 12.40
N GLU A 73 2.22 -3.68 12.17
CA GLU A 73 2.71 -4.54 13.25
C GLU A 73 3.76 -3.84 14.11
N LYS A 74 4.73 -3.15 13.49
CA LYS A 74 5.78 -2.41 14.21
C LYS A 74 5.16 -1.39 15.17
N PHE A 75 4.24 -0.56 14.68
CA PHE A 75 3.59 0.45 15.50
C PHE A 75 2.64 -0.16 16.52
N ALA A 76 1.99 -1.30 16.22
CA ALA A 76 1.14 -2.01 17.20
C ALA A 76 1.96 -2.49 18.38
N ARG A 77 3.10 -3.13 18.13
CA ARG A 77 4.02 -3.57 19.19
C ARG A 77 4.60 -2.38 19.95
N GLN A 78 4.92 -1.29 19.27
CA GLN A 78 5.39 -0.06 19.92
C GLN A 78 4.33 0.50 20.88
N ALA A 79 3.08 0.63 20.43
CA ALA A 79 1.99 1.14 21.27
C ALA A 79 1.75 0.29 22.53
N ILE A 80 1.89 -1.04 22.41
CA ILE A 80 1.81 -1.95 23.57
C ILE A 80 2.96 -1.68 24.55
N ASN A 81 4.18 -1.51 24.05
CA ASN A 81 5.35 -1.18 24.89
C ASN A 81 5.23 0.20 25.55
N ASP A 82 4.56 1.14 24.88
CA ASP A 82 4.28 2.48 25.39
C ASP A 82 3.10 2.53 26.38
N GLY A 83 2.48 1.38 26.67
CA GLY A 83 1.44 1.23 27.69
C GLY A 83 0.02 1.57 27.21
N VAL A 84 -0.23 1.62 25.90
CA VAL A 84 -1.60 1.78 25.37
C VAL A 84 -2.43 0.56 25.78
N LEU A 85 -3.59 0.81 26.40
CA LEU A 85 -4.44 -0.24 26.97
C LEU A 85 -5.49 -0.74 25.98
N THR A 86 -6.04 0.16 25.16
CA THR A 86 -7.15 -0.18 24.26
C THR A 86 -6.88 0.25 22.83
N ALA A 87 -7.47 -0.48 21.89
CA ALA A 87 -7.37 -0.14 20.47
C ALA A 87 -8.08 1.20 20.13
N ASP A 88 -9.01 1.66 20.96
CA ASP A 88 -9.77 2.88 20.68
C ASP A 88 -8.95 4.15 20.94
N ASP A 89 -7.92 4.05 21.78
CA ASP A 89 -6.92 5.09 22.01
C ASP A 89 -5.98 5.27 20.81
N LEU A 90 -5.97 4.33 19.86
CA LEU A 90 -5.15 4.40 18.66
C LEU A 90 -5.84 5.20 17.57
N SER A 91 -5.21 6.30 17.16
CA SER A 91 -5.65 7.13 16.03
C SER A 91 -4.55 7.26 14.98
N VAL A 92 -4.96 7.34 13.70
CA VAL A 92 -4.05 7.61 12.58
C VAL A 92 -4.48 8.91 11.92
N THR A 93 -3.81 9.99 12.28
CA THR A 93 -4.04 11.34 11.72
C THR A 93 -2.93 11.72 10.74
N CYS A 94 -3.08 12.84 10.03
CA CYS A 94 -2.04 13.40 9.16
C CYS A 94 -0.76 13.78 9.91
N ASP A 95 -0.83 13.96 11.23
CA ASP A 95 0.31 14.31 12.07
C ASP A 95 0.96 13.07 12.72
N SER A 96 0.35 11.89 12.56
CA SER A 96 0.86 10.66 13.15
C SER A 96 2.15 10.20 12.46
N GLU A 97 3.10 9.70 13.25
CA GLU A 97 4.36 9.17 12.74
C GLU A 97 4.14 7.96 11.81
N LEU A 98 3.12 7.14 12.09
CA LEU A 98 2.70 6.06 11.20
C LEU A 98 2.31 6.62 9.82
N TYR A 99 1.46 7.64 9.75
CA TYR A 99 1.09 8.27 8.48
C TYR A 99 2.33 8.82 7.75
N ARG A 100 3.21 9.53 8.45
CA ARG A 100 4.43 10.09 7.85
C ARG A 100 5.28 9.04 7.16
N VAL A 101 5.48 7.88 7.80
CA VAL A 101 6.23 6.75 7.23
C VAL A 101 5.53 6.16 6.00
N LEU A 102 4.21 5.97 6.06
CA LEU A 102 3.43 5.45 4.94
C LEU A 102 3.44 6.42 3.75
N ASN A 103 3.17 7.70 4.01
CA ASN A 103 3.13 8.75 3.00
C ASN A 103 4.49 8.91 2.31
N MET A 104 5.59 8.92 3.06
CA MET A 104 6.94 8.95 2.47
C MET A 104 7.23 7.75 1.56
N HIS A 105 6.66 6.57 1.87
CA HIS A 105 6.85 5.38 1.05
C HIS A 105 6.04 5.40 -0.25
N TYR A 106 4.76 5.75 -0.18
CA TYR A 106 3.84 5.69 -1.33
C TYR A 106 3.82 6.99 -2.15
N ASN A 107 4.06 8.12 -1.51
CA ASN A 107 3.94 9.47 -2.04
C ASN A 107 5.22 10.27 -1.77
N LYS A 108 6.35 9.77 -2.28
CA LYS A 108 7.70 10.29 -1.97
C LYS A 108 7.87 11.79 -2.23
N SER A 109 7.22 12.31 -3.28
CA SER A 109 7.26 13.73 -3.65
C SER A 109 6.29 14.59 -2.83
N ASN A 110 5.43 13.96 -2.03
CA ASN A 110 4.36 14.58 -1.25
C ASN A 110 3.48 15.53 -2.07
N ASP A 111 3.27 15.16 -3.33
CA ASP A 111 2.60 15.98 -4.35
C ASP A 111 1.21 15.42 -4.70
N PHE A 112 0.76 14.43 -3.94
CA PHE A 112 -0.56 13.84 -4.03
C PHE A 112 -1.29 14.03 -2.70
N GLN A 113 -2.51 14.57 -2.74
CA GLN A 113 -3.35 14.67 -1.55
C GLN A 113 -3.88 13.29 -1.17
N VAL A 114 -3.47 12.80 0.00
CA VAL A 114 -3.90 11.49 0.50
C VAL A 114 -5.38 11.56 0.94
N PRO A 115 -6.26 10.66 0.46
CA PRO A 115 -7.66 10.64 0.87
C PRO A 115 -7.83 10.35 2.37
N GLU A 116 -8.77 11.01 3.02
CA GLU A 116 -9.15 10.74 4.42
C GLU A 116 -9.52 9.26 4.62
N ARG A 117 -10.20 8.67 3.63
CA ARG A 117 -10.53 7.24 3.63
C ARG A 117 -9.31 6.33 3.80
N PHE A 118 -8.13 6.72 3.32
CA PHE A 118 -6.91 5.93 3.55
C PHE A 118 -6.50 5.97 5.02
N LEU A 119 -6.62 7.11 5.69
CA LEU A 119 -6.33 7.25 7.12
C LEU A 119 -7.27 6.37 7.95
N GLU A 120 -8.56 6.35 7.61
CA GLU A 120 -9.55 5.46 8.25
C GLU A 120 -9.15 3.99 8.11
N VAL A 121 -8.76 3.56 6.91
CA VAL A 121 -8.33 2.18 6.66
C VAL A 121 -7.04 1.86 7.39
N ALA A 122 -6.08 2.78 7.42
CA ALA A 122 -4.84 2.64 8.18
C ALA A 122 -5.13 2.51 9.69
N GLN A 123 -6.06 3.30 10.23
CA GLN A 123 -6.48 3.21 11.62
C GLN A 123 -7.16 1.87 11.93
N ILE A 124 -8.12 1.45 11.11
CA ILE A 124 -8.78 0.14 11.29
C ILE A 124 -7.73 -0.98 11.26
N THR A 125 -6.82 -0.94 10.29
CA THR A 125 -5.74 -1.92 10.19
C THR A 125 -4.86 -1.92 11.44
N PHE A 126 -4.41 -0.75 11.86
CA PHE A 126 -3.55 -0.59 13.03
C PHE A 126 -4.22 -1.17 14.29
N ARG A 127 -5.51 -0.91 14.49
CA ARG A 127 -6.33 -1.46 15.58
C ARG A 127 -6.46 -2.98 15.50
N GLU A 128 -6.67 -3.56 14.32
CA GLU A 128 -6.74 -5.01 14.14
C GLU A 128 -5.41 -5.71 14.47
N PHE A 129 -4.28 -5.13 14.04
CA PHE A 129 -2.95 -5.62 14.41
C PHE A 129 -2.73 -5.52 15.92
N PHE A 130 -3.03 -4.37 16.54
CA PHE A 130 -2.92 -4.18 17.98
C PHE A 130 -3.75 -5.19 18.78
N ARG A 131 -5.04 -5.36 18.45
CA ARG A 131 -5.92 -6.33 19.11
C ARG A 131 -5.38 -7.75 19.02
N ALA A 132 -4.85 -8.14 17.87
CA ALA A 132 -4.28 -9.47 17.68
C ALA A 132 -3.03 -9.69 18.56
N VAL A 133 -2.12 -8.71 18.61
CA VAL A 133 -0.90 -8.81 19.44
C VAL A 133 -1.22 -8.75 20.94
N VAL A 134 -2.08 -7.84 21.40
CA VAL A 134 -2.49 -7.75 22.82
C VAL A 134 -3.15 -9.05 23.30
N SER A 135 -3.96 -9.68 22.45
CA SER A 135 -4.61 -10.96 22.77
C SER A 135 -3.70 -12.19 22.58
N GLY A 136 -2.42 -12.00 22.25
CA GLY A 136 -1.45 -13.09 22.04
C GLY A 136 -1.76 -13.98 20.83
N LYS A 137 -2.63 -13.55 19.91
CA LYS A 137 -2.99 -14.32 18.70
C LYS A 137 -1.86 -14.36 17.68
N ASP A 138 -0.89 -13.46 17.79
CA ASP A 138 0.23 -13.32 16.85
C ASP A 138 1.24 -14.47 16.90
N VAL A 139 1.13 -15.37 17.87
CA VAL A 139 1.89 -16.64 17.93
C VAL A 139 1.44 -17.66 16.88
N ASP A 140 0.18 -17.60 16.43
CA ASP A 140 -0.35 -18.49 15.40
C ASP A 140 0.18 -18.06 14.03
N PRO A 141 0.86 -18.90 13.22
CA PRO A 141 1.42 -18.51 11.92
C PRO A 141 0.41 -17.90 10.93
N SER A 142 -0.89 -18.14 11.15
CA SER A 142 -1.99 -17.71 10.30
C SER A 142 -2.77 -16.50 10.83
N TRP A 143 -2.35 -15.90 11.96
CA TRP A 143 -3.07 -14.81 12.63
C TRP A 143 -3.46 -13.65 11.71
N LYS A 144 -2.56 -13.27 10.79
CA LYS A 144 -2.78 -12.18 9.84
C LYS A 144 -3.87 -12.48 8.81
N LYS A 145 -4.25 -13.76 8.59
CA LYS A 145 -5.31 -14.12 7.62
C LYS A 145 -6.65 -13.48 7.97
N ALA A 146 -7.00 -13.38 9.26
CA ALA A 146 -8.23 -12.72 9.68
C ALA A 146 -8.19 -11.22 9.37
N ILE A 147 -7.06 -10.57 9.67
CA ILE A 147 -6.83 -9.15 9.41
C ILE A 147 -6.89 -8.85 7.90
N TYR A 148 -6.24 -9.66 7.07
CA TYR A 148 -6.28 -9.51 5.61
C TYR A 148 -7.70 -9.59 5.04
N LYS A 149 -8.57 -10.44 5.61
CA LYS A 149 -9.98 -10.53 5.20
C LYS A 149 -10.76 -9.28 5.54
N VAL A 150 -10.45 -8.61 6.65
CA VAL A 150 -11.06 -7.31 7.01
C VAL A 150 -10.63 -6.27 5.99
N ILE A 151 -9.31 -6.13 5.76
CA ILE A 151 -8.75 -5.05 4.93
C ILE A 151 -9.11 -5.19 3.46
N CYS A 152 -9.22 -6.42 2.94
CA CYS A 152 -9.69 -6.70 1.58
C CYS A 152 -11.09 -6.11 1.30
N LYS A 153 -11.95 -6.01 2.33
CA LYS A 153 -13.30 -5.44 2.22
C LYS A 153 -13.33 -3.91 2.31
N LEU A 154 -12.21 -3.28 2.65
CA LEU A 154 -12.11 -1.83 2.82
C LEU A 154 -11.62 -1.11 1.56
N ASP A 155 -11.28 -1.85 0.51
CA ASP A 155 -10.87 -1.28 -0.77
C ASP A 155 -11.99 -0.40 -1.34
N SER A 156 -11.62 0.80 -1.77
CA SER A 156 -12.52 1.81 -2.32
C SER A 156 -12.36 1.87 -3.83
N GLU A 157 -13.34 2.45 -4.52
CA GLU A 157 -13.21 2.72 -5.94
C GLU A 157 -12.03 3.67 -6.20
N VAL A 158 -11.25 3.37 -7.23
CA VAL A 158 -10.12 4.20 -7.65
C VAL A 158 -10.68 5.34 -8.50
N PRO A 159 -10.34 6.61 -8.25
CA PRO A 159 -10.90 7.74 -8.99
C PRO A 159 -10.66 7.65 -10.50
N GLU A 160 -11.63 8.09 -11.30
CA GLU A 160 -11.60 8.00 -12.77
C GLU A 160 -10.38 8.70 -13.40
N ILE A 161 -9.82 9.73 -12.76
CA ILE A 161 -8.59 10.41 -13.19
C ILE A 161 -7.42 9.43 -13.37
N PHE A 162 -7.40 8.31 -12.62
CA PHE A 162 -6.39 7.27 -12.77
C PHE A 162 -6.47 6.54 -14.10
N LYS A 163 -7.60 6.57 -14.82
CA LYS A 163 -7.70 6.00 -16.17
C LYS A 163 -7.06 6.91 -17.22
N SER A 164 -6.73 8.16 -16.89
CA SER A 164 -6.03 9.06 -17.80
C SER A 164 -4.56 8.67 -17.97
N LYS A 165 -4.04 8.78 -19.21
CA LYS A 165 -2.59 8.68 -19.50
C LYS A 165 -1.81 9.80 -18.81
N ASN A 166 -2.42 10.98 -18.69
CA ASN A 166 -1.83 12.14 -18.02
C ASN A 166 -2.22 12.20 -16.54
N CYS A 167 -2.64 11.07 -15.93
CA CYS A 167 -3.07 11.00 -14.53
C CYS A 167 -2.10 11.71 -13.60
N LEU A 168 -0.81 11.35 -13.64
CA LEU A 168 0.19 11.95 -12.76
C LEU A 168 0.38 13.45 -13.02
N GLN A 169 0.25 13.96 -14.25
CA GLN A 169 0.34 15.40 -14.49
C GLN A 169 -0.87 16.13 -13.91
N LYS A 170 -2.07 15.57 -14.07
CA LYS A 170 -3.31 16.16 -13.57
C LYS A 170 -3.37 16.15 -12.03
N LEU A 171 -2.88 15.07 -11.41
CA LEU A 171 -2.79 14.95 -9.94
C LEU A 171 -1.80 15.93 -9.29
N LEU A 172 -0.91 16.56 -10.06
CA LEU A 172 0.09 17.54 -9.58
C LEU A 172 -0.36 19.00 -9.75
N HIS A 173 -1.44 19.22 -10.50
CA HIS A 173 -1.93 20.55 -10.89
C HIS A 173 -3.31 20.88 -10.30
N GLU A 174 -3.81 20.06 -9.38
CA GLU A 174 -4.93 20.34 -8.48
C GLU A 174 -4.39 20.57 -7.07
#